data_AF-A0A1H3EJZ6-F1
#
_entry.id   AF-A0A1H3EJZ6-F1
#
_cell.length_a   1.000
_cell.length_b   1.000
_cell.length_c   1.000
_cell.angle_alpha   90.00
_cell.angle_beta   90.00
_cell.angle_gamma   90.00
#
_symmetry.space_group_name_H-M   'P 1'
#
loop_
_entity.id
_entity.type
_entity.pdbx_description
1 polymer ?
#
loop_
_entity_poly.entity_id
_entity_poly.type
_entity_poly.pdbx_seq_one_letter_code
_entity_poly.pdbx_strand_id
1 'polypeptide(L)'
;MLKRPPFLLGLVVAALLTSGCSSARNQADSGERGPRSFIYAPAAAGGASLRAASESDAAEVARTAERIAEAPHLVPGYRPRRVESAAIPLIHDSPEGRALALFPAPVALAEGDPAERCAARAAVAGRDLRGSIEGALNICLAQLAELSPPAGPECGCRLLAAGDKLFAPPAAFRYAPGISARVVSRGAGLDLTLVAEERYDADGERVLLLRPAPGGGEAAARIGEDGTATLVLDGRTWKGRAIAEGFERGRRRERLYLTREDGARLALIVGWEPVAYAMERDRLLTWPAS
;
A
#
# COMPACT_ATOMS: atom_id res chain seq x y z
N MET A 1 -54.46 10.14 -32.14
CA MET A 1 -54.11 11.56 -32.36
C MET A 1 -52.69 11.74 -31.81
N LEU A 2 -51.59 11.71 -32.57
CA LEU A 2 -51.35 12.18 -33.95
C LEU A 2 -51.45 13.72 -34.08
N LYS A 3 -50.34 14.41 -33.77
CA LYS A 3 -49.93 15.70 -34.38
C LYS A 3 -48.40 15.88 -34.29
N ARG A 4 -47.79 16.03 -35.47
CA ARG A 4 -46.41 16.38 -35.88
C ARG A 4 -46.58 17.25 -37.16
N PRO A 5 -45.52 17.84 -37.77
CA PRO A 5 -44.30 18.44 -37.23
C PRO A 5 -44.46 19.99 -37.44
N PRO A 6 -43.78 20.79 -38.31
CA PRO A 6 -42.45 20.75 -38.97
C PRO A 6 -41.61 22.05 -38.79
N PHE A 7 -40.57 22.16 -39.64
CA PHE A 7 -39.59 23.24 -39.93
C PHE A 7 -38.27 23.23 -39.15
N LEU A 8 -37.03 23.27 -39.70
CA LEU A 8 -36.35 23.15 -41.03
C LEU A 8 -35.30 24.27 -41.19
N LEU A 9 -34.07 23.90 -41.62
CA LEU A 9 -32.91 24.75 -42.03
C LEU A 9 -32.28 25.62 -40.90
N GLY A 10 -30.99 26.00 -40.93
CA GLY A 10 -29.83 25.69 -41.82
C GLY A 10 -28.51 25.99 -41.05
N LEU A 11 -27.36 25.31 -41.31
CA LEU A 11 -26.34 25.49 -42.37
C LEU A 11 -25.37 26.68 -42.15
N VAL A 12 -24.07 26.47 -42.50
CA VAL A 12 -22.90 27.40 -42.48
C VAL A 12 -22.42 27.87 -41.07
N VAL A 13 -21.14 28.11 -40.73
CA VAL A 13 -19.88 28.36 -41.50
C VAL A 13 -18.68 27.63 -40.87
N ALA A 14 -17.70 27.19 -41.68
CA ALA A 14 -16.39 26.72 -41.23
C ALA A 14 -15.35 27.85 -41.19
N ALA A 15 -14.49 27.88 -40.18
CA ALA A 15 -13.34 28.79 -40.10
C ALA A 15 -12.04 28.02 -39.82
N LEU A 16 -11.42 27.53 -40.90
CA LEU A 16 -9.99 27.18 -40.91
C LEU A 16 -9.18 28.47 -41.00
N LEU A 17 -8.28 28.70 -40.05
CA LEU A 17 -7.17 29.63 -40.23
C LEU A 17 -5.85 28.90 -39.96
N THR A 18 -4.95 29.02 -40.93
CA THR A 18 -3.68 28.28 -41.02
C THR A 18 -2.50 29.10 -40.50
N SER A 19 -1.36 28.41 -40.39
CA SER A 19 0.00 28.97 -40.52
C SER A 19 0.47 29.97 -39.45
N GLY A 20 1.10 29.42 -38.41
CA GLY A 20 2.14 30.08 -37.61
C GLY A 20 3.30 29.12 -37.38
N CYS A 21 4.21 28.99 -38.36
CA CYS A 21 5.37 28.09 -38.27
C CYS A 21 6.44 28.64 -37.30
N SER A 22 6.25 28.42 -36.00
CA SER A 22 7.34 28.48 -35.03
C SER A 22 7.88 27.08 -34.79
N SER A 23 9.09 26.82 -35.27
CA SER A 23 9.83 25.57 -35.07
C SER A 23 10.33 25.44 -33.61
N ALA A 24 9.41 25.42 -32.65
CA ALA A 24 9.70 24.94 -31.32
C ALA A 24 10.00 23.44 -31.43
N ARG A 25 11.28 23.09 -31.22
CA ARG A 25 11.71 21.69 -31.08
C ARG A 25 10.75 20.96 -30.17
N ASN A 26 10.44 19.70 -30.50
CA ASN A 26 9.75 18.77 -29.61
C ASN A 26 10.48 18.68 -28.27
N GLN A 27 10.13 19.55 -27.34
CA GLN A 27 10.30 19.32 -25.92
C GLN A 27 9.21 18.31 -25.58
N ALA A 28 9.51 17.04 -25.89
CA ALA A 28 8.78 15.94 -25.29
C ALA A 28 8.89 16.18 -23.79
N ASP A 29 7.74 16.45 -23.17
CA ASP A 29 7.62 16.69 -21.74
C ASP A 29 8.02 15.39 -21.04
N SER A 30 9.32 15.25 -20.78
CA SER A 30 9.89 14.15 -20.05
C SER A 30 9.58 14.37 -18.58
N GLY A 31 8.31 14.18 -18.22
CA GLY A 31 7.89 14.04 -16.84
C GLY A 31 8.79 12.98 -16.21
N GLU A 32 9.76 13.42 -15.43
CA GLU A 32 10.80 12.56 -14.91
C GLU A 32 10.13 11.53 -14.01
N ARG A 33 10.21 10.27 -14.42
CA ARG A 33 9.78 9.16 -13.55
C ARG A 33 10.66 9.20 -12.31
N GLY A 34 10.09 8.77 -11.18
CA GLY A 34 10.78 8.73 -9.90
C GLY A 34 12.10 7.94 -9.90
N PRO A 35 12.86 7.98 -8.79
CA PRO A 35 14.26 7.59 -8.78
C PRO A 35 14.49 6.16 -9.28
N ARG A 36 15.28 6.02 -10.35
CA ARG A 36 15.71 4.70 -10.86
C ARG A 36 16.63 3.98 -9.89
N SER A 37 17.37 4.73 -9.08
CA SER A 37 18.29 4.23 -8.06
C SER A 37 18.17 5.07 -6.79
N PHE A 38 18.28 4.43 -5.63
CA PHE A 38 18.25 5.07 -4.33
C PHE A 38 19.62 4.96 -3.63
N ILE A 39 19.84 5.80 -2.62
CA ILE A 39 21.03 5.83 -1.77
C ILE A 39 20.59 5.63 -0.31
N TYR A 40 21.19 4.66 0.39
CA TYR A 40 20.96 4.51 1.83
C TYR A 40 21.52 5.71 2.60
N ALA A 41 20.65 6.49 3.24
CA ALA A 41 21.01 7.64 4.05
C ALA A 41 21.82 7.22 5.31
N PRO A 42 22.63 8.12 5.89
CA PRO A 42 23.41 7.81 7.09
C PRO A 42 22.60 7.24 8.28
N ALA A 43 21.35 7.68 8.47
CA ALA A 43 20.45 7.16 9.51
C ALA A 43 20.20 5.64 9.38
N ALA A 44 20.00 5.15 8.16
CA ALA A 44 19.80 3.74 7.86
C ALA A 44 21.05 2.89 8.20
N ALA A 45 22.24 3.46 8.07
CA ALA A 45 23.51 2.81 8.40
C ALA A 45 23.80 2.79 9.91
N GLY A 46 23.36 3.82 10.64
CA GLY A 46 23.50 3.91 12.10
C GLY A 46 22.39 3.19 12.89
N GLY A 47 21.36 2.66 12.24
CA GLY A 47 20.21 2.02 12.88
C GLY A 47 19.25 2.98 13.59
N ALA A 48 19.43 4.29 13.42
CA ALA A 48 18.57 5.32 14.00
C ALA A 48 17.24 5.40 13.22
N SER A 49 16.14 4.97 13.85
CA SER A 49 14.81 5.02 13.25
C SER A 49 14.26 6.46 13.24
N LEU A 50 13.93 6.97 12.07
CA LEU A 50 13.20 8.24 11.92
C LEU A 50 11.70 7.98 12.08
N ARG A 51 11.21 8.07 13.32
CA ARG A 51 9.87 7.67 13.74
C ARG A 51 9.09 8.83 14.36
N ALA A 52 7.85 9.02 13.94
CA ALA A 52 6.87 9.93 14.52
C ALA A 52 5.81 9.14 15.32
N ALA A 53 5.40 9.65 16.49
CA ALA A 53 4.22 9.14 17.21
C ALA A 53 3.03 10.11 17.14
N SER A 54 3.26 11.34 16.66
CA SER A 54 2.30 12.43 16.55
C SER A 54 2.60 13.32 15.33
N GLU A 55 1.66 14.20 14.96
CA GLU A 55 1.86 15.21 13.90
C GLU A 55 3.04 16.16 14.21
N SER A 56 3.23 16.53 15.49
CA SER A 56 4.38 17.35 15.92
C SER A 56 5.71 16.65 15.68
N ASP A 57 5.76 15.33 15.94
CA ASP A 57 6.96 14.54 15.67
C ASP A 57 7.18 14.39 14.15
N ALA A 58 6.11 14.25 13.36
CA ALA A 58 6.20 14.13 11.91
C ALA A 58 6.89 15.35 11.28
N ALA A 59 6.53 16.56 11.74
CA ALA A 59 7.19 17.79 11.32
C ALA A 59 8.68 17.85 11.75
N GLU A 60 9.05 17.32 12.91
CA GLU A 60 10.45 17.24 13.35
C GLU A 60 11.27 16.20 12.58
N VAL A 61 10.68 15.02 12.34
CA VAL A 61 11.26 13.96 11.52
C VAL A 61 11.49 14.49 10.10
N ALA A 62 10.54 15.22 9.51
CA ALA A 62 10.69 15.82 8.18
C ALA A 62 11.89 16.80 8.11
N ARG A 63 12.01 17.73 9.07
CA ARG A 63 13.15 18.65 9.18
C ARG A 63 14.49 17.93 9.39
N THR A 64 14.49 16.77 10.03
CA THR A 64 15.72 16.00 10.30
C THR A 64 16.11 15.13 9.11
N ALA A 65 15.15 14.47 8.47
CA ALA A 65 15.33 13.70 7.25
C ALA A 65 15.87 14.56 6.09
N GLU A 66 15.32 15.76 5.89
CA GLU A 66 15.75 16.71 4.86
C GLU A 66 17.22 17.11 5.05
N ARG A 67 17.63 17.54 6.26
CA ARG A 67 19.04 17.86 6.57
C ARG A 67 19.99 16.69 6.30
N ILE A 68 19.55 15.46 6.60
CA ILE A 68 20.32 14.24 6.34
C ILE A 68 20.42 13.95 4.83
N ALA A 69 19.39 14.27 4.05
CA ALA A 69 19.36 14.09 2.60
C ALA A 69 20.26 15.10 1.86
N GLU A 70 20.27 16.35 2.30
CA GLU A 70 21.04 17.45 1.70
C GLU A 70 22.54 17.37 2.03
N ALA A 71 22.89 17.04 3.27
CA ALA A 71 24.27 17.11 3.77
C ALA A 71 24.86 15.76 4.24
N PRO A 72 24.70 14.63 3.52
CA PRO A 72 25.14 13.32 3.98
C PRO A 72 26.68 13.20 4.09
N HIS A 73 27.41 14.07 3.39
CA HIS A 73 28.88 14.17 3.45
C HIS A 73 29.40 14.72 4.79
N LEU A 74 28.54 15.33 5.62
CA LEU A 74 28.90 15.80 6.95
C LEU A 74 28.95 14.68 8.01
N VAL A 75 28.52 13.45 7.67
CA VAL A 75 28.58 12.31 8.58
C VAL A 75 29.93 11.59 8.42
N PRO A 76 30.83 11.60 9.44
CA PRO A 76 32.15 11.01 9.31
C PRO A 76 32.10 9.51 9.00
N GLY A 77 32.91 9.06 8.05
CA GLY A 77 32.99 7.65 7.66
C GLY A 77 31.82 7.12 6.82
N TYR A 78 30.77 7.90 6.59
CA TYR A 78 29.67 7.51 5.71
C TYR A 78 30.14 7.31 4.27
N ARG A 79 29.77 6.17 3.68
CA ARG A 79 30.01 5.84 2.27
C ARG A 79 28.66 5.59 1.60
N PRO A 80 28.25 6.40 0.60
CA PRO A 80 26.94 6.25 -0.03
C PRO A 80 26.86 4.92 -0.79
N ARG A 81 25.94 4.05 -0.35
CA ARG A 81 25.60 2.82 -1.08
C ARG A 81 24.40 3.08 -1.96
N ARG A 82 24.63 3.12 -3.29
CA ARG A 82 23.56 3.13 -4.30
C ARG A 82 22.97 1.74 -4.48
N VAL A 83 21.68 1.66 -4.77
CA VAL A 83 20.93 0.44 -5.10
C VAL A 83 19.86 0.79 -6.14
N GLU A 84 19.70 -0.03 -7.18
CA GLU A 84 18.66 0.17 -8.19
C GLU A 84 17.26 -0.11 -7.64
N SER A 85 16.26 0.65 -8.06
CA SER A 85 14.87 0.50 -7.60
C SER A 85 14.33 -0.92 -7.81
N ALA A 86 14.69 -1.57 -8.91
CA ALA A 86 14.29 -2.94 -9.22
C ALA A 86 14.94 -4.00 -8.30
N ALA A 87 15.97 -3.65 -7.53
CA ALA A 87 16.61 -4.51 -6.54
C ALA A 87 16.04 -4.31 -5.12
N ILE A 88 15.00 -3.49 -4.96
CA ILE A 88 14.35 -3.18 -3.68
C ILE A 88 12.91 -3.71 -3.73
N PRO A 89 12.62 -4.92 -3.20
CA PRO A 89 11.34 -5.59 -3.41
C PRO A 89 10.12 -4.75 -3.00
N LEU A 90 10.18 -4.05 -1.85
CA LEU A 90 9.08 -3.17 -1.44
C LEU A 90 8.81 -2.06 -2.48
N ILE A 91 9.85 -1.42 -3.02
CA ILE A 91 9.68 -0.32 -3.99
C ILE A 91 9.24 -0.82 -5.37
N HIS A 92 9.70 -2.00 -5.79
CA HIS A 92 9.36 -2.56 -7.09
C HIS A 92 7.98 -3.24 -7.11
N ASP A 93 7.66 -4.04 -6.10
CA ASP A 93 6.54 -4.98 -6.12
C ASP A 93 5.30 -4.48 -5.35
N SER A 94 5.47 -3.63 -4.33
CA SER A 94 4.34 -3.06 -3.58
C SER A 94 3.73 -1.85 -4.31
N PRO A 95 2.40 -1.63 -4.19
CA PRO A 95 1.74 -0.47 -4.80
C PRO A 95 2.26 0.86 -4.25
N GLU A 96 2.38 0.98 -2.93
CA GLU A 96 2.88 2.20 -2.26
C GLU A 96 4.37 2.41 -2.54
N GLY A 97 5.13 1.32 -2.68
CA GLY A 97 6.51 1.36 -3.13
C GLY A 97 6.65 1.88 -4.55
N ARG A 98 5.84 1.39 -5.49
CA ARG A 98 5.87 1.84 -6.91
C ARG A 98 5.57 3.33 -7.06
N ALA A 99 4.80 3.93 -6.16
CA ALA A 99 4.58 5.38 -6.14
C ALA A 99 5.89 6.18 -6.16
N LEU A 100 6.90 5.77 -5.36
CA LEU A 100 8.22 6.40 -5.33
C LEU A 100 8.91 6.42 -6.70
N ALA A 101 8.72 5.38 -7.52
CA ALA A 101 9.36 5.22 -8.82
C ALA A 101 8.53 5.79 -9.99
N LEU A 102 7.27 6.17 -9.76
CA LEU A 102 6.33 6.59 -10.81
C LEU A 102 6.01 8.08 -10.79
N PHE A 103 5.94 8.73 -9.63
CA PHE A 103 5.58 10.15 -9.56
C PHE A 103 6.78 11.10 -9.79
N PRO A 104 6.55 12.30 -10.39
CA PRO A 104 7.62 13.24 -10.75
C PRO A 104 8.00 14.24 -9.65
N ALA A 105 7.16 14.38 -8.63
CA ALA A 105 7.43 15.21 -7.45
C ALA A 105 8.23 14.39 -6.40
N PRO A 106 8.90 15.01 -5.43
CA PRO A 106 9.47 14.26 -4.31
C PRO A 106 8.36 13.47 -3.60
N VAL A 107 8.49 12.15 -3.61
CA VAL A 107 7.62 11.21 -2.88
C VAL A 107 8.34 10.76 -1.62
N ALA A 108 7.60 10.62 -0.53
CA ALA A 108 8.03 9.87 0.65
C ALA A 108 7.15 8.64 0.89
N LEU A 109 7.73 7.62 1.51
CA LEU A 109 7.08 6.38 1.93
C LEU A 109 7.28 6.21 3.44
N ALA A 110 6.17 6.12 4.18
CA ALA A 110 6.12 5.83 5.61
C ALA A 110 5.39 4.52 5.88
N GLU A 111 5.74 3.85 6.97
CA GLU A 111 5.17 2.59 7.42
C GLU A 111 5.00 2.58 8.94
N GLY A 112 3.97 1.89 9.44
CA GLY A 112 3.76 1.70 10.86
C GLY A 112 4.96 1.02 11.55
N ASP A 113 5.28 1.42 12.76
CA ASP A 113 6.45 0.97 13.52
C ASP A 113 6.08 0.67 14.98
N PRO A 114 6.24 -0.60 15.46
CA PRO A 114 6.80 -1.75 14.75
C PRO A 114 5.87 -2.30 13.64
N ALA A 115 6.45 -2.62 12.48
CA ALA A 115 5.72 -3.06 11.29
C ALA A 115 4.92 -4.34 11.54
N GLU A 116 5.40 -5.24 12.40
CA GLU A 116 4.77 -6.50 12.77
C GLU A 116 3.48 -6.33 13.61
N ARG A 117 3.06 -5.08 13.91
CA ARG A 117 1.84 -4.76 14.68
C ARG A 117 1.06 -3.56 14.12
N CYS A 118 1.75 -2.58 13.54
CA CYS A 118 1.17 -1.30 13.15
C CYS A 118 0.85 -1.29 11.65
N ALA A 119 -0.42 -1.54 11.29
CA ALA A 119 -0.84 -1.94 9.94
C ALA A 119 -1.02 -0.80 8.91
N ALA A 120 -0.23 0.28 9.00
CA ALA A 120 -0.32 1.44 8.12
C ALA A 120 0.88 1.54 7.16
N ARG A 121 0.63 2.02 5.94
CA ARG A 121 1.65 2.37 4.96
C ARG A 121 1.10 3.44 4.02
N ALA A 122 1.86 4.52 3.84
CA ALA A 122 1.46 5.65 3.03
C ALA A 122 2.61 6.12 2.14
N ALA A 123 2.32 6.32 0.85
CA ALA A 123 3.22 6.97 -0.09
C ALA A 123 2.59 8.28 -0.57
N VAL A 124 3.32 9.39 -0.43
CA VAL A 124 2.77 10.74 -0.64
C VAL A 124 3.75 11.57 -1.45
N ALA A 125 3.27 12.12 -2.56
CA ALA A 125 3.95 13.16 -3.32
C ALA A 125 3.73 14.53 -2.66
N GLY A 126 4.79 15.31 -2.49
CA GLY A 126 4.74 16.67 -1.94
C GLY A 126 5.25 17.71 -2.94
N ARG A 127 5.02 19.00 -2.65
CA ARG A 127 5.61 20.10 -3.44
C ARG A 127 7.13 20.19 -3.29
N ASP A 128 7.63 19.73 -2.15
CA ASP A 128 9.03 19.69 -1.74
C ASP A 128 9.28 18.43 -0.90
N LEU A 129 10.56 18.17 -0.57
CA LEU A 129 10.96 16.95 0.14
C LEU A 129 10.38 16.91 1.57
N ARG A 130 10.39 18.03 2.29
CA ARG A 130 9.83 18.11 3.65
C ARG A 130 8.34 17.81 3.67
N GLY A 131 7.56 18.44 2.80
CA GLY A 131 6.12 18.28 2.72
C GLY A 131 5.69 16.87 2.29
N SER A 132 6.48 16.18 1.46
CA SER A 132 6.21 14.78 1.13
C SER A 132 6.42 13.86 2.34
N ILE A 133 7.49 14.08 3.11
CA ILE A 133 7.81 13.32 4.32
C ILE A 133 6.74 13.52 5.40
N GLU A 134 6.41 14.78 5.70
CA GLU A 134 5.40 15.14 6.69
C GLU A 134 4.02 14.58 6.30
N GLY A 135 3.63 14.70 5.02
CA GLY A 135 2.39 14.14 4.49
C GLY A 135 2.33 12.61 4.58
N ALA A 136 3.42 11.90 4.24
CA ALA A 136 3.47 10.44 4.35
C ALA A 136 3.37 9.96 5.81
N LEU A 137 4.04 10.63 6.74
CA LEU A 137 3.95 10.32 8.17
C LEU A 137 2.54 10.60 8.71
N ASN A 138 1.94 11.74 8.38
CA ASN A 138 0.60 12.10 8.87
C ASN A 138 -0.50 11.18 8.30
N ILE A 139 -0.46 10.82 7.01
CA ILE A 139 -1.41 9.85 6.44
C ILE A 139 -1.21 8.45 7.04
N CYS A 140 0.03 8.04 7.31
CA CYS A 140 0.30 6.80 8.04
C CYS A 140 -0.28 6.85 9.48
N LEU A 141 -0.14 7.97 10.19
CA LEU A 141 -0.70 8.13 11.54
C LEU A 141 -2.24 8.12 11.53
N ALA A 142 -2.87 8.76 10.54
CA ALA A 142 -4.32 8.71 10.34
C ALA A 142 -4.81 7.27 10.08
N GLN A 143 -4.16 6.53 9.17
CA GLN A 143 -4.46 5.12 8.93
C GLN A 143 -4.39 4.25 10.20
N LEU A 144 -3.43 4.52 11.11
CA LEU A 144 -3.31 3.81 12.39
C LEU A 144 -4.48 4.12 13.34
N ALA A 145 -4.97 5.37 13.35
CA ALA A 145 -6.11 5.79 14.14
C ALA A 145 -7.45 5.24 13.61
N GLU A 146 -7.55 5.05 12.30
CA GLU A 146 -8.74 4.52 11.60
C GLU A 146 -8.84 2.98 11.60
N LEU A 147 -7.81 2.27 12.08
CA LEU A 147 -7.89 0.81 12.24
C LEU A 147 -9.08 0.40 13.14
N SER A 148 -9.58 -0.81 12.92
CA SER A 148 -10.68 -1.39 13.69
C SER A 148 -10.25 -2.75 14.28
N PRO A 149 -9.83 -2.83 15.56
CA PRO A 149 -9.69 -1.73 16.52
C PRO A 149 -8.53 -0.77 16.19
N PRO A 150 -8.52 0.47 16.71
CA PRO A 150 -7.43 1.42 16.53
C PRO A 150 -6.08 0.85 16.99
N ALA A 151 -4.99 1.34 16.40
CA ALA A 151 -3.65 0.94 16.79
C ALA A 151 -3.36 1.27 18.27
N GLY A 152 -2.57 0.40 18.92
CA GLY A 152 -2.13 0.61 20.29
C GLY A 152 -1.16 1.79 20.45
N PRO A 153 -0.96 2.31 21.67
CA PRO A 153 -0.08 3.45 21.94
C PRO A 153 1.41 3.15 21.66
N GLU A 154 1.79 1.88 21.48
CA GLU A 154 3.12 1.49 21.01
C GLU A 154 3.34 1.74 19.51
N CYS A 155 2.29 2.05 18.75
CA CYS A 155 2.38 2.35 17.32
C CYS A 155 2.77 3.81 17.03
N GLY A 156 3.14 4.03 15.78
CA GLY A 156 3.66 5.28 15.22
C GLY A 156 4.15 4.99 13.81
N CYS A 157 4.70 5.97 13.12
CA CYS A 157 5.09 5.87 11.72
C CYS A 157 6.56 6.16 11.52
N ARG A 158 7.26 5.24 10.87
CA ARG A 158 8.67 5.33 10.49
C ARG A 158 8.80 5.75 9.03
N LEU A 159 9.66 6.71 8.77
CA LEU A 159 10.07 7.07 7.41
C LEU A 159 10.93 5.97 6.81
N LEU A 160 10.48 5.37 5.70
CA LEU A 160 11.25 4.37 4.97
C LEU A 160 12.14 5.03 3.92
N ALA A 161 11.55 5.84 3.03
CA ALA A 161 12.25 6.49 1.92
C ALA A 161 11.67 7.88 1.63
N ALA A 162 12.49 8.79 1.09
CA ALA A 162 12.01 10.04 0.51
C ALA A 162 12.97 10.56 -0.56
N GLY A 163 12.42 11.01 -1.69
CA GLY A 163 13.23 11.30 -2.88
C GLY A 163 14.06 10.08 -3.28
N ASP A 164 15.34 10.28 -3.59
CA ASP A 164 16.30 9.21 -3.89
C ASP A 164 16.95 8.58 -2.64
N LYS A 165 16.45 8.84 -1.42
CA LYS A 165 17.08 8.42 -0.16
C LYS A 165 16.28 7.33 0.56
N LEU A 166 16.98 6.32 1.08
CA LEU A 166 16.41 5.28 1.97
C LEU A 166 16.86 5.57 3.41
N PHE A 167 15.91 5.79 4.31
CA PHE A 167 16.15 6.12 5.72
C PHE A 167 16.05 4.90 6.65
N ALA A 168 15.43 3.81 6.20
CA ALA A 168 15.33 2.55 6.94
C ALA A 168 16.43 1.53 6.53
N PRO A 169 16.76 0.54 7.39
CA PRO A 169 17.69 -0.54 7.02
C PRO A 169 17.10 -1.47 5.95
N PRO A 170 17.93 -2.24 5.20
CA PRO A 170 17.47 -3.11 4.11
C PRO A 170 16.34 -4.09 4.48
N ALA A 171 16.29 -4.55 5.73
CA ALA A 171 15.26 -5.46 6.23
C ALA A 171 13.83 -4.85 6.23
N ALA A 172 13.69 -3.53 6.24
CA ALA A 172 12.41 -2.84 6.14
C ALA A 172 11.86 -2.81 4.70
N PHE A 173 12.69 -3.06 3.69
CA PHE A 173 12.29 -3.07 2.28
C PHE A 173 12.02 -4.47 1.71
N ARG A 174 11.85 -5.47 2.59
CA ARG A 174 11.41 -6.81 2.20
C ARG A 174 9.97 -6.75 1.72
N TYR A 175 9.67 -7.44 0.63
CA TYR A 175 8.31 -7.69 0.16
C TYR A 175 8.26 -9.09 -0.46
N ALA A 176 7.29 -9.90 -0.08
CA ALA A 176 7.11 -11.25 -0.63
C ALA A 176 6.19 -11.21 -1.87
N PRO A 177 6.42 -12.02 -2.92
CA PRO A 177 5.49 -12.08 -4.06
C PRO A 177 4.11 -12.62 -3.66
N GLY A 178 4.06 -13.55 -2.70
CA GLY A 178 2.84 -14.02 -2.03
C GLY A 178 3.15 -14.44 -0.58
N ILE A 179 2.12 -14.63 0.23
CA ILE A 179 2.24 -14.98 1.65
C ILE A 179 1.27 -16.09 2.06
N SER A 180 1.51 -16.77 3.18
CA SER A 180 0.61 -17.79 3.70
C SER A 180 -0.81 -17.24 3.95
N ALA A 181 -1.79 -18.07 3.62
CA ALA A 181 -3.20 -17.82 3.91
C ALA A 181 -3.85 -19.11 4.42
N ARG A 182 -4.80 -19.00 5.35
CA ARG A 182 -5.55 -20.14 5.89
C ARG A 182 -7.04 -19.84 5.89
N VAL A 183 -7.84 -20.72 5.29
CA VAL A 183 -9.31 -20.63 5.32
C VAL A 183 -9.85 -21.67 6.29
N VAL A 184 -10.64 -21.23 7.27
CA VAL A 184 -11.25 -22.11 8.26
C VAL A 184 -12.75 -21.83 8.37
N SER A 185 -13.59 -22.85 8.18
CA SER A 185 -15.04 -22.80 8.40
C SER A 185 -15.53 -24.11 8.98
N ARG A 186 -15.91 -24.12 10.27
CA ARG A 186 -16.48 -25.31 10.92
C ARG A 186 -17.81 -25.74 10.28
N GLY A 187 -18.69 -24.79 9.98
CA GLY A 187 -20.01 -25.06 9.39
C GLY A 187 -19.95 -25.57 7.93
N ALA A 188 -18.89 -25.27 7.19
CA ALA A 188 -18.69 -25.76 5.83
C ALA A 188 -17.62 -26.87 5.71
N GLY A 189 -17.06 -27.35 6.82
CA GLY A 189 -16.03 -28.40 6.81
C GLY A 189 -14.69 -28.00 6.19
N LEU A 190 -14.34 -26.71 6.18
CA LEU A 190 -13.12 -26.18 5.54
C LEU A 190 -12.00 -25.97 6.56
N ASP A 191 -10.82 -26.52 6.27
CA ASP A 191 -9.53 -26.09 6.86
C ASP A 191 -8.45 -26.21 5.77
N LEU A 192 -8.15 -25.10 5.09
CA LEU A 192 -7.33 -25.07 3.88
C LEU A 192 -6.09 -24.20 4.11
N THR A 193 -4.94 -24.65 3.62
CA THR A 193 -3.71 -23.84 3.56
C THR A 193 -3.46 -23.39 2.12
N LEU A 194 -3.29 -22.10 1.94
CA LEU A 194 -3.24 -21.38 0.66
C LEU A 194 -2.08 -20.37 0.68
N VAL A 195 -1.84 -19.74 -0.47
CA VAL A 195 -0.99 -18.56 -0.66
C VAL A 195 -1.88 -17.42 -1.14
N ALA A 196 -1.78 -16.25 -0.50
CA ALA A 196 -2.39 -15.01 -0.97
C ALA A 196 -1.39 -14.21 -1.82
N GLU A 197 -1.79 -13.89 -3.05
CA GLU A 197 -1.17 -12.89 -3.92
C GLU A 197 -2.03 -11.62 -3.89
N GLU A 198 -1.46 -10.48 -3.52
CA GLU A 198 -2.16 -9.20 -3.53
C GLU A 198 -2.08 -8.53 -4.90
N ARG A 199 -3.19 -7.99 -5.35
CA ARG A 199 -3.36 -7.16 -6.55
C ARG A 199 -4.31 -6.01 -6.24
N TYR A 200 -4.35 -5.08 -7.16
CA TYR A 200 -5.30 -3.97 -7.16
C TYR A 200 -6.00 -4.03 -8.51
N ASP A 201 -7.32 -3.87 -8.53
CA ASP A 201 -8.08 -3.83 -9.77
C ASP A 201 -8.13 -2.42 -10.37
N ALA A 202 -8.96 -2.23 -11.40
CA ALA A 202 -9.02 -0.97 -12.14
C ALA A 202 -9.63 0.19 -11.32
N ASP A 203 -10.47 -0.14 -10.33
CA ASP A 203 -11.11 0.83 -9.43
C ASP A 203 -10.24 1.14 -8.21
N GLY A 204 -9.10 0.43 -8.07
CA GLY A 204 -8.17 0.56 -6.96
C GLY A 204 -8.52 -0.30 -5.75
N GLU A 205 -9.55 -1.15 -5.83
CA GLU A 205 -9.87 -2.08 -4.74
C GLU A 205 -8.76 -3.13 -4.58
N ARG A 206 -8.50 -3.48 -3.33
CA ARG A 206 -7.46 -4.44 -2.97
C ARG A 206 -8.00 -5.86 -3.08
N VAL A 207 -7.36 -6.68 -3.92
CA VAL A 207 -7.76 -8.05 -4.23
C VAL A 207 -6.68 -9.04 -3.78
N LEU A 208 -7.06 -10.00 -2.93
CA LEU A 208 -6.24 -11.15 -2.57
C LEU A 208 -6.65 -12.35 -3.43
N LEU A 209 -5.79 -12.77 -4.36
CA LEU A 209 -5.96 -14.04 -5.07
C LEU A 209 -5.41 -15.18 -4.21
N LEU A 210 -6.20 -16.22 -3.99
CA LEU A 210 -5.86 -17.34 -3.12
C LEU A 210 -5.54 -18.60 -3.95
N ARG A 211 -4.38 -19.23 -3.69
CA ARG A 211 -3.87 -20.36 -4.48
C ARG A 211 -3.34 -21.51 -3.60
N PRO A 212 -3.49 -22.78 -4.00
CA PRO A 212 -4.32 -23.26 -5.11
C PRO A 212 -5.80 -23.10 -4.78
N ALA A 213 -6.61 -22.62 -5.71
CA ALA A 213 -8.05 -22.53 -5.51
C ALA A 213 -8.65 -23.95 -5.42
N PRO A 214 -9.47 -24.26 -4.39
CA PRO A 214 -10.15 -25.55 -4.28
C PRO A 214 -11.00 -25.85 -5.51
N GLY A 215 -11.03 -27.12 -5.94
CA GLY A 215 -11.78 -27.56 -7.12
C GLY A 215 -11.29 -27.00 -8.46
N GLY A 216 -10.21 -26.22 -8.50
CA GLY A 216 -9.72 -25.56 -9.72
C GLY A 216 -10.52 -24.32 -10.14
N GLY A 217 -11.43 -23.83 -9.29
CA GLY A 217 -12.21 -22.61 -9.54
C GLY A 217 -11.44 -21.32 -9.25
N GLU A 218 -12.17 -20.21 -9.07
CA GLU A 218 -11.60 -18.95 -8.56
C GLU A 218 -11.72 -18.87 -7.04
N ALA A 219 -10.68 -18.37 -6.38
CA ALA A 219 -10.68 -18.03 -4.97
C ALA A 219 -10.06 -16.64 -4.78
N ALA A 220 -10.88 -15.64 -4.47
CA ALA A 220 -10.45 -14.24 -4.41
C ALA A 220 -11.23 -13.44 -3.35
N ALA A 221 -10.53 -12.69 -2.51
CA ALA A 221 -11.12 -11.74 -1.57
C ALA A 221 -10.89 -10.30 -2.03
N ARG A 222 -11.97 -9.52 -2.21
CA ARG A 222 -11.92 -8.06 -2.36
C ARG A 222 -12.06 -7.41 -0.99
N ILE A 223 -11.29 -6.36 -0.75
CA ILE A 223 -11.22 -5.63 0.52
C ILE A 223 -11.29 -4.14 0.20
N GLY A 224 -12.38 -3.49 0.63
CA GLY A 224 -12.55 -2.04 0.53
C GLY A 224 -11.73 -1.29 1.57
N GLU A 225 -11.55 0.02 1.37
CA GLU A 225 -10.77 0.89 2.27
C GLU A 225 -11.35 0.93 3.70
N ASP A 226 -12.69 0.87 3.82
CA ASP A 226 -13.41 0.83 5.09
C ASP A 226 -13.34 -0.53 5.82
N GLY A 227 -12.57 -1.47 5.28
CA GLY A 227 -12.42 -2.84 5.77
C GLY A 227 -13.59 -3.76 5.48
N THR A 228 -14.60 -3.36 4.69
CA THR A 228 -15.57 -4.33 4.15
C THR A 228 -14.88 -5.33 3.23
N ALA A 229 -15.31 -6.59 3.28
CA ALA A 229 -14.66 -7.66 2.55
C ALA A 229 -15.67 -8.64 1.94
N THR A 230 -15.39 -9.06 0.70
CA THR A 230 -16.14 -10.09 -0.03
C THR A 230 -15.19 -11.15 -0.57
N LEU A 231 -15.36 -12.40 -0.15
CA LEU A 231 -14.63 -13.56 -0.67
C LEU A 231 -15.52 -14.38 -1.60
N VAL A 232 -15.03 -14.68 -2.79
CA VAL A 232 -15.53 -15.79 -3.62
C VAL A 232 -14.63 -16.99 -3.37
N LEU A 233 -15.22 -18.12 -2.99
CA LEU A 233 -14.52 -19.39 -2.78
C LEU A 233 -15.45 -20.55 -3.15
N ASP A 234 -15.00 -21.44 -4.04
CA ASP A 234 -15.77 -22.61 -4.49
C ASP A 234 -17.17 -22.21 -5.03
N GLY A 235 -17.19 -21.16 -5.87
CA GLY A 235 -18.42 -20.58 -6.42
C GLY A 235 -19.35 -19.90 -5.41
N ARG A 236 -18.98 -19.82 -4.13
CA ARG A 236 -19.80 -19.25 -3.05
C ARG A 236 -19.27 -17.92 -2.58
N THR A 237 -20.18 -16.96 -2.40
CA THR A 237 -19.87 -15.62 -1.88
C THR A 237 -19.98 -15.57 -0.37
N TRP A 238 -19.00 -14.98 0.29
CA TRP A 238 -18.95 -14.71 1.72
C TRP A 238 -18.69 -13.23 1.94
N LYS A 239 -19.38 -12.59 2.88
CA LYS A 239 -19.29 -11.14 3.15
C LYS A 239 -19.00 -10.86 4.61
N GLY A 240 -18.27 -9.79 4.90
CA GLY A 240 -17.98 -9.38 6.26
C GLY A 240 -16.91 -8.30 6.31
N ARG A 241 -15.94 -8.41 7.24
CA ARG A 241 -14.91 -7.39 7.46
C ARG A 241 -13.49 -7.98 7.57
N ALA A 242 -12.52 -7.22 7.09
CA ALA A 242 -11.09 -7.43 7.30
C ALA A 242 -10.61 -6.64 8.53
N ILE A 243 -9.67 -7.23 9.27
CA ILE A 243 -8.98 -6.62 10.42
C ILE A 243 -7.48 -6.74 10.16
N ALA A 244 -6.83 -5.60 9.93
CA ALA A 244 -5.38 -5.55 9.72
C ALA A 244 -4.62 -5.59 11.04
N GLU A 245 -3.55 -6.39 11.12
CA GLU A 245 -2.78 -6.64 12.37
C GLU A 245 -1.27 -6.38 12.20
N GLY A 246 -0.85 -5.73 11.13
CA GLY A 246 0.55 -5.36 10.85
C GLY A 246 1.00 -5.81 9.46
N PHE A 247 2.30 -6.04 9.33
CA PHE A 247 2.94 -6.56 8.13
C PHE A 247 3.78 -7.80 8.47
N GLU A 248 3.81 -8.76 7.54
CA GLU A 248 4.73 -9.89 7.55
C GLU A 248 5.42 -9.94 6.19
N ARG A 249 6.76 -9.97 6.18
CA ARG A 249 7.59 -9.86 4.96
C ARG A 249 7.12 -8.74 3.99
N GLY A 250 6.70 -7.59 4.53
CA GLY A 250 6.22 -6.42 3.79
C GLY A 250 4.80 -6.50 3.24
N ARG A 251 4.12 -7.66 3.30
CA ARG A 251 2.70 -7.79 2.97
C ARG A 251 1.84 -7.52 4.20
N ARG A 252 0.65 -6.93 4.01
CA ARG A 252 -0.30 -6.71 5.12
C ARG A 252 -0.73 -8.07 5.69
N ARG A 253 -0.73 -8.17 7.02
CA ARG A 253 -1.17 -9.34 7.79
C ARG A 253 -2.56 -9.03 8.34
N GLU A 254 -3.54 -9.89 8.09
CA GLU A 254 -4.96 -9.55 8.33
C GLU A 254 -5.89 -10.77 8.48
N ARG A 255 -6.95 -10.57 9.26
CA ARG A 255 -8.02 -11.56 9.51
C ARG A 255 -9.31 -11.08 8.86
N LEU A 256 -9.90 -11.90 7.99
CA LEU A 256 -11.22 -11.64 7.42
C LEU A 256 -12.25 -12.56 8.09
N TYR A 257 -13.28 -11.96 8.70
CA TYR A 257 -14.42 -12.66 9.29
C TYR A 257 -15.62 -12.52 8.38
N LEU A 258 -16.06 -13.63 7.79
CA LEU A 258 -16.95 -13.64 6.64
C LEU A 258 -18.11 -14.63 6.86
N THR A 259 -19.31 -14.21 6.50
CA THR A 259 -20.54 -14.99 6.64
C THR A 259 -21.16 -15.20 5.25
N ARG A 260 -21.71 -16.39 5.02
CA ARG A 260 -22.49 -16.74 3.83
C ARG A 260 -23.99 -16.58 4.11
N GLU A 261 -24.81 -16.49 3.07
CA GLU A 261 -26.26 -16.27 3.17
C GLU A 261 -27.01 -17.31 4.03
N ASP A 262 -26.48 -18.54 4.14
CA ASP A 262 -27.01 -19.61 4.99
C ASP A 262 -26.52 -19.54 6.46
N GLY A 263 -25.86 -18.43 6.86
CA GLY A 263 -25.31 -18.23 8.19
C GLY A 263 -23.98 -18.96 8.44
N ALA A 264 -23.44 -19.69 7.46
CA ALA A 264 -22.13 -20.33 7.62
C ALA A 264 -21.03 -19.28 7.84
N ARG A 265 -20.18 -19.53 8.84
CA ARG A 265 -19.08 -18.64 9.25
C ARG A 265 -17.74 -19.14 8.74
N LEU A 266 -16.92 -18.24 8.20
CA LEU A 266 -15.57 -18.49 7.68
C LEU A 266 -14.60 -17.44 8.19
N ALA A 267 -13.41 -17.87 8.58
CA ALA A 267 -12.26 -17.02 8.86
C ALA A 267 -11.19 -17.25 7.78
N LEU A 268 -10.71 -16.17 7.16
CA LEU A 268 -9.54 -16.19 6.28
C LEU A 268 -8.41 -15.43 6.98
N ILE A 269 -7.29 -16.11 7.23
CA ILE A 269 -6.17 -15.65 8.05
C ILE A 269 -4.95 -15.52 7.16
N VAL A 270 -4.49 -14.29 6.89
CA VAL A 270 -3.46 -13.98 5.87
C VAL A 270 -2.23 -13.37 6.53
N GLY A 271 -1.05 -13.93 6.26
CA GLY A 271 0.22 -13.41 6.77
C GLY A 271 0.72 -14.00 8.08
N TRP A 272 0.22 -15.18 8.48
CA TRP A 272 0.81 -15.96 9.58
C TRP A 272 1.56 -17.15 9.04
N GLU A 273 2.88 -17.17 9.23
CA GLU A 273 3.71 -18.35 8.95
C GLU A 273 3.25 -19.53 9.84
N PRO A 274 3.39 -20.80 9.40
CA PRO A 274 2.70 -21.95 10.02
C PRO A 274 2.89 -22.11 11.53
N VAL A 275 4.07 -21.79 12.06
CA VAL A 275 4.36 -21.84 13.50
C VAL A 275 3.62 -20.75 14.26
N ALA A 276 3.64 -19.51 13.78
CA ALA A 276 2.93 -18.39 14.40
C ALA A 276 1.40 -18.61 14.35
N TYR A 277 0.88 -19.12 13.23
CA TYR A 277 -0.53 -19.51 13.12
C TYR A 277 -0.89 -20.60 14.16
N ALA A 278 -0.05 -21.63 14.33
CA ALA A 278 -0.32 -22.69 15.29
C ALA A 278 -0.32 -22.18 16.75
N MET A 279 0.57 -21.25 17.09
CA MET A 279 0.66 -20.64 18.43
C MET A 279 -0.52 -19.72 18.75
N GLU A 280 -1.03 -18.99 17.76
CA GLU A 280 -2.12 -18.01 17.97
C GLU A 280 -3.50 -18.50 17.50
N ARG A 281 -3.63 -19.75 17.05
CA ARG A 281 -4.81 -20.28 16.34
C ARG A 281 -6.15 -19.89 16.99
N ASP A 282 -6.28 -20.06 18.30
CA ASP A 282 -7.54 -19.80 18.98
C ASP A 282 -7.87 -18.29 19.04
N ARG A 283 -6.87 -17.42 19.18
CA ARG A 283 -7.03 -15.96 19.02
C ARG A 283 -7.44 -15.62 17.60
N LEU A 284 -6.75 -16.18 16.60
CA LEU A 284 -7.00 -15.92 15.17
C LEU A 284 -8.37 -16.42 14.71
N LEU A 285 -8.91 -17.48 15.31
CA LEU A 285 -10.24 -18.02 14.99
C LEU A 285 -11.37 -17.49 15.88
N THR A 286 -11.05 -16.72 16.92
CA THR A 286 -12.05 -16.02 17.75
C THR A 286 -12.67 -14.87 16.94
N TRP A 287 -13.99 -14.89 16.83
CA TRP A 287 -14.74 -13.84 16.14
C TRP A 287 -14.77 -12.57 17.01
N PRO A 288 -14.61 -11.37 16.42
CA PRO A 288 -14.85 -10.13 17.14
C PRO A 288 -16.30 -10.09 17.66
N ALA A 289 -16.51 -9.40 18.79
CA ALA A 289 -17.86 -9.06 19.23
C ALA A 289 -18.54 -8.18 18.18
N SER A 290 -19.82 -8.44 17.93
CA SER A 290 -20.70 -7.68 17.02
C SER A 290 -21.15 -6.36 17.63
#